data_AF-A0A4R0N349-F1
#
_entry.id   AF-A0A4R0N349-F1
#
_cell.length_a   1.000
_cell.length_b   1.000
_cell.length_c   1.000
_cell.angle_alpha   90.00
_cell.angle_beta   90.00
_cell.angle_gamma   90.00
#
_symmetry.space_group_name_H-M   'P 1'
#
loop_
_entity.id
_entity.type
_entity.pdbx_description
1 polymer ?
#
loop_
_entity_poly.entity_id
_entity_poly.type
_entity_poly.pdbx_seq_one_letter_code
_entity_poly.pdbx_strand_id
1 'polypeptide(L)'
;MKNLKKLLPVIAVVLGLVIAFGTSAFKAKVKTPVVYEYTSNSHLAADIKNIANWEVADLETPSCGESGDLVCRFSFEGDMTDLQNYLEDTATDVADINDNAINKKQ
;
A
#
# COMPACT_ATOMS: atom_id res chain seq x y z
N MET A 1 31.87 4.49 -48.33
CA MET A 1 30.60 4.53 -47.58
C MET A 1 29.38 4.58 -48.52
N LYS A 2 29.16 3.59 -49.40
CA LYS A 2 28.05 3.60 -50.38
C LYS A 2 26.82 2.77 -49.96
N ASN A 3 26.98 1.84 -48.99
CA ASN A 3 25.91 0.90 -48.60
C ASN A 3 25.23 1.23 -47.25
N LEU A 4 25.75 2.20 -46.48
CA LEU A 4 25.21 2.56 -45.16
C LEU A 4 23.82 3.23 -45.25
N LYS A 5 23.54 3.93 -46.36
CA LYS A 5 22.25 4.60 -46.60
C LYS A 5 21.08 3.64 -46.79
N LYS A 6 21.34 2.37 -47.12
CA LYS A 6 20.31 1.33 -47.29
C LYS A 6 20.01 0.56 -46.00
N LEU A 7 20.83 0.72 -44.96
CA LEU A 7 20.70 0.00 -43.68
C LEU A 7 19.89 0.79 -42.63
N LEU A 8 19.85 2.12 -42.76
CA LEU A 8 19.06 3.02 -41.91
C LEU A 8 17.55 2.74 -41.87
N PRO A 9 16.85 2.48 -43.00
CA PRO A 9 15.40 2.25 -42.96
C PRO A 9 15.03 0.91 -42.33
N VAL A 10 15.93 -0.09 -42.35
CA VAL A 10 15.67 -1.43 -41.78
C VAL A 10 15.75 -1.38 -40.26
N ILE A 11 16.72 -0.64 -39.70
CA ILE A 11 16.84 -0.45 -38.25
C ILE A 11 15.66 0.35 -37.69
N ALA A 12 15.17 1.35 -38.44
CA ALA A 12 14.02 2.16 -38.01
C ALA A 12 12.71 1.36 -37.90
N VAL A 13 12.49 0.38 -38.78
CA VAL A 13 11.28 -0.47 -38.75
C VAL A 13 11.34 -1.49 -37.60
N VAL A 14 12.53 -2.00 -37.26
CA VAL A 14 12.71 -2.92 -36.13
C VAL A 14 12.58 -2.18 -34.79
N LEU A 15 13.06 -0.95 -34.68
CA LEU A 15 12.85 -0.13 -33.47
C LEU A 15 11.39 0.32 -33.30
N GLY A 16 10.67 0.61 -34.40
CA GLY A 16 9.26 1.01 -34.35
C GLY A 16 8.32 -0.08 -33.85
N LEU A 17 8.60 -1.36 -34.13
CA LEU A 17 7.78 -2.48 -33.66
C LEU A 17 8.04 -2.89 -32.21
N VAL A 18 9.22 -2.59 -31.65
CA VAL A 18 9.53 -2.92 -30.24
C VAL A 18 8.87 -1.94 -29.26
N ILE A 19 8.63 -0.69 -29.69
CA ILE A 19 8.02 0.34 -28.83
C ILE A 19 6.49 0.12 -28.66
N ALA A 20 5.83 -0.54 -29.60
CA ALA A 20 4.38 -0.78 -29.55
C ALA A 20 3.96 -1.88 -28.55
N PHE A 21 4.89 -2.72 -28.09
CA PHE A 21 4.60 -3.78 -27.09
C PHE A 21 5.15 -3.47 -25.69
N GLY A 22 5.87 -2.35 -25.53
CA GLY A 22 6.50 -1.97 -24.26
C GLY A 22 5.57 -1.29 -23.24
N THR A 23 4.37 -0.85 -23.62
CA THR A 23 3.51 -0.07 -22.73
C THR A 23 2.41 -0.88 -22.01
N SER A 24 2.39 -2.21 -22.15
CA SER A 24 1.24 -3.02 -21.69
C SER A 24 1.36 -3.69 -20.31
N ALA A 25 2.37 -3.42 -19.48
CA ALA A 25 2.57 -4.23 -18.25
C ALA A 25 2.73 -3.49 -16.91
N PHE A 26 2.81 -2.16 -16.88
CA PHE A 26 2.97 -1.42 -15.61
C PHE A 26 1.77 -0.53 -15.30
N LYS A 27 0.55 -1.05 -15.43
CA LYS A 27 -0.48 -0.60 -14.50
C LYS A 27 -0.23 -1.38 -13.22
N ALA A 28 0.66 -0.85 -12.37
CA ALA A 28 0.67 -1.24 -10.97
C ALA A 28 -0.79 -1.23 -10.54
N LYS A 29 -1.32 -2.36 -10.07
CA LYS A 29 -2.65 -2.40 -9.47
C LYS A 29 -2.54 -1.51 -8.23
N VAL A 30 -2.83 -0.22 -8.40
CA VAL A 30 -3.00 0.71 -7.29
C VAL A 30 -4.15 0.12 -6.49
N LYS A 31 -3.84 -0.52 -5.37
CA LYS A 31 -4.86 -1.03 -4.48
C LYS A 31 -5.54 0.18 -3.88
N THR A 32 -6.86 0.21 -3.94
CA THR A 32 -7.61 1.32 -3.34
C THR A 32 -7.31 1.35 -1.85
N PRO A 33 -6.95 2.52 -1.28
CA PRO A 33 -6.71 2.63 0.14
C PRO A 33 -7.99 2.28 0.92
N VAL A 34 -7.85 1.37 1.88
CA VAL A 34 -8.89 0.97 2.82
C VAL A 34 -8.54 1.56 4.18
N VAL A 35 -9.54 2.05 4.90
CA VAL A 35 -9.35 2.53 6.28
C VAL A 35 -9.62 1.36 7.21
N TYR A 36 -8.66 1.08 8.07
CA TYR A 36 -8.75 0.08 9.11
C TYR A 36 -8.85 0.75 10.47
N GLU A 37 -9.58 0.10 11.37
CA GLU A 37 -9.80 0.54 12.73
C GLU A 37 -9.20 -0.46 13.71
N TYR A 38 -8.47 0.08 14.69
CA TYR A 38 -7.93 -0.70 15.80
C TYR A 38 -8.93 -0.74 16.96
N THR A 39 -9.49 -1.91 17.22
CA THR A 39 -10.64 -2.11 18.12
C THR A 39 -10.27 -2.57 19.53
N SER A 40 -9.02 -3.00 19.73
CA SER A 40 -8.58 -3.47 21.04
C SER A 40 -8.40 -2.31 22.02
N ASN A 41 -8.71 -2.52 23.29
CA ASN A 41 -8.44 -1.56 24.37
C ASN A 41 -6.99 -1.62 24.90
N SER A 42 -6.11 -2.40 24.25
CA SER A 42 -4.71 -2.46 24.65
C SER A 42 -3.98 -1.14 24.42
N HIS A 43 -2.90 -0.96 25.18
CA HIS A 43 -1.89 0.10 25.05
C HIS A 43 -0.51 -0.46 24.69
N LEU A 44 -0.39 -1.76 24.42
CA LEU A 44 0.87 -2.41 24.09
C LEU A 44 1.13 -2.35 22.58
N ALA A 45 2.34 -1.94 22.19
CA ALA A 45 2.76 -1.90 20.79
C ALA A 45 2.69 -3.27 20.09
N ALA A 46 2.93 -4.36 20.85
CA ALA A 46 2.82 -5.72 20.32
C ALA A 46 1.39 -6.06 19.84
N ASP A 47 0.38 -5.49 20.48
CA ASP A 47 -1.01 -5.77 20.14
C ASP A 47 -1.47 -5.03 18.88
N ILE A 48 -0.76 -3.98 18.45
CA ILE A 48 -0.99 -3.34 17.14
C ILE A 48 -0.64 -4.30 16.01
N LYS A 49 0.37 -5.16 16.19
CA LYS A 49 0.76 -6.13 15.16
C LYS A 49 -0.20 -7.32 15.04
N ASN A 50 -1.14 -7.47 15.96
CA ASN A 50 -2.11 -8.55 15.91
C ASN A 50 -3.31 -8.14 15.04
N ILE A 51 -3.43 -8.76 13.86
CA ILE A 51 -4.53 -8.50 12.91
C ILE A 51 -5.92 -8.72 13.52
N ALA A 52 -6.06 -9.57 14.54
CA ALA A 52 -7.35 -9.81 15.20
C ALA A 52 -7.89 -8.58 15.94
N ASN A 53 -7.05 -7.57 16.17
CA ASN A 53 -7.43 -6.29 16.78
C ASN A 53 -7.80 -5.23 15.73
N TRP A 54 -7.88 -5.60 14.45
CA TRP A 54 -8.18 -4.70 13.35
C TRP A 54 -9.45 -5.11 12.60
N GLU A 55 -10.22 -4.12 12.18
CA GLU A 55 -11.36 -4.30 11.30
C GLU A 55 -11.38 -3.24 10.21
N VAL A 56 -12.19 -3.43 9.17
CA VAL A 56 -12.44 -2.39 8.17
C VAL A 56 -13.30 -1.32 8.83
N ALA A 57 -12.81 -0.08 8.85
CA ALA A 57 -13.51 1.02 9.48
C ALA A 57 -14.80 1.34 8.72
N ASP A 58 -15.91 1.45 9.45
CA ASP A 58 -17.10 2.11 8.94
C ASP A 58 -16.91 3.63 9.08
N LEU A 59 -16.94 4.32 7.94
CA LEU A 59 -16.70 5.77 7.87
C LEU A 59 -17.87 6.58 8.43
N GLU A 60 -19.05 5.96 8.59
CA GLU A 60 -20.25 6.61 9.12
C GLU A 60 -20.32 6.55 10.66
N THR A 61 -19.58 5.64 11.28
CA THR A 61 -19.48 5.56 12.74
C THR A 61 -18.29 6.38 13.23
N PRO A 62 -18.44 7.17 14.30
CA PRO A 62 -17.28 7.72 14.99
C PRO A 62 -16.56 6.57 15.69
N SER A 63 -15.31 6.32 15.33
CA SER A 63 -14.38 5.64 16.22
C SER A 63 -13.36 6.62 16.76
N CYS A 64 -12.92 6.46 18.00
CA CYS A 64 -12.07 5.38 18.53
C CYS A 64 -12.47 5.15 19.98
N GLY A 65 -12.48 3.90 20.48
CA GLY A 65 -12.87 3.51 21.85
C GLY A 65 -12.29 4.33 23.03
N GLU A 66 -11.58 3.70 23.96
CA GLU A 66 -11.02 4.42 25.12
C GLU A 66 -9.76 5.22 24.77
N SER A 67 -9.53 6.33 25.48
CA SER A 67 -8.36 7.20 25.34
C SER A 67 -7.04 6.46 25.47
N GLY A 68 -6.09 6.73 24.58
CA GLY A 68 -4.77 6.10 24.61
C GLY A 68 -3.82 6.60 23.52
N ASP A 69 -2.57 6.17 23.59
CA ASP A 69 -1.51 6.66 22.70
C ASP A 69 -1.41 5.90 21.35
N LEU A 70 -2.20 4.83 21.19
CA LEU A 70 -2.16 3.98 20.01
C LEU A 70 -3.02 4.53 18.86
N VAL A 71 -2.65 4.15 17.64
CA VAL A 71 -3.44 4.36 16.43
C VAL A 71 -4.87 3.90 16.64
N CYS A 72 -5.80 4.68 16.12
CA CYS A 72 -7.19 4.29 16.05
C CYS A 72 -7.58 3.95 14.62
N ARG A 73 -7.28 4.82 13.67
CA ARG A 73 -7.55 4.58 12.26
C ARG A 73 -6.27 4.65 11.46
N PHE A 74 -6.10 3.70 10.55
CA PHE A 74 -4.94 3.57 9.68
C PHE A 74 -5.40 3.37 8.24
N SER A 75 -4.88 4.17 7.30
CA SER A 75 -5.17 3.98 5.89
C SER A 75 -4.10 3.10 5.27
N PHE A 76 -4.51 2.02 4.63
CA PHE A 76 -3.61 1.06 4.04
C PHE A 76 -4.06 0.67 2.62
N GLU A 77 -3.11 0.65 1.68
CA GLU A 77 -3.36 0.22 0.29
C GLU A 77 -3.32 -1.30 0.18
N GLY A 78 -4.41 -1.96 0.56
CA GLY A 78 -4.49 -3.41 0.53
C GLY A 78 -5.80 -3.94 1.10
N ASP A 79 -5.99 -5.25 0.99
CA ASP A 79 -7.03 -5.96 1.73
C ASP A 79 -6.52 -6.42 3.11
N MET A 80 -7.39 -7.07 3.89
CA MET A 80 -7.04 -7.51 5.25
C MET A 80 -5.84 -8.48 5.28
N THR A 81 -5.66 -9.29 4.23
CA THR A 81 -4.52 -10.20 4.13
C THR A 81 -3.24 -9.42 3.89
N ASP A 82 -3.30 -8.40 3.04
CA ASP A 82 -2.16 -7.50 2.82
C ASP A 82 -1.78 -6.72 4.09
N LEU A 83 -2.78 -6.24 4.83
CA LEU A 83 -2.55 -5.58 6.13
C LEU A 83 -1.89 -6.54 7.11
N GLN A 84 -2.37 -7.77 7.22
CA GLN A 84 -1.76 -8.80 8.07
C GLN A 84 -0.28 -8.99 7.73
N ASN A 85 0.03 -9.19 6.45
CA ASN A 85 1.41 -9.35 6.00
C ASN A 85 2.27 -8.13 6.35
N TYR A 86 1.72 -6.92 6.22
CA TYR A 86 2.40 -5.69 6.62
C TYR A 86 2.66 -5.63 8.13
N LEU A 87 1.68 -5.98 8.97
CA LEU A 87 1.84 -5.98 10.44
C LEU A 87 2.85 -7.03 10.92
N GLU A 88 2.87 -8.20 10.29
CA GLU A 88 3.76 -9.32 10.60
C GLU A 88 5.19 -9.12 10.06
N ASP A 89 5.41 -8.17 9.15
CA ASP A 89 6.74 -7.85 8.65
C ASP A 89 7.62 -7.33 9.81
N THR A 90 8.79 -7.96 9.95
CA THR A 90 9.82 -7.58 10.91
C THR A 90 10.37 -6.17 10.68
N ALA A 91 10.27 -5.65 9.46
CA ALA A 91 10.68 -4.30 9.10
C ALA A 91 9.62 -3.24 9.45
N THR A 92 8.38 -3.64 9.71
CA THR A 92 7.30 -2.70 10.06
C THR A 92 7.48 -2.22 11.49
N ASP A 93 7.72 -0.92 11.65
CA ASP A 93 7.75 -0.27 12.96
C ASP A 93 6.33 0.13 13.39
N VAL A 94 6.01 -0.17 14.65
CA VAL A 94 4.74 0.26 15.25
C VAL A 94 4.67 1.79 15.37
N ALA A 95 5.82 2.45 15.51
CA ALA A 95 5.91 3.90 15.47
C ALA A 95 5.39 4.46 14.15
N ASP A 96 5.77 3.86 13.01
CA ASP A 96 5.31 4.30 11.69
C ASP A 96 3.79 4.18 11.54
N ILE A 97 3.19 3.11 12.07
CA ILE A 97 1.74 2.92 12.05
C ILE A 97 1.04 3.99 12.90
N ASN A 98 1.58 4.29 14.08
CA ASN A 98 1.03 5.30 15.00
C ASN A 98 1.23 6.75 14.49
N ASP A 99 2.34 7.03 13.81
CA ASP A 99 2.66 8.36 13.29
C ASP A 99 1.90 8.67 12.00
N ASN A 100 1.54 7.64 11.23
CA ASN A 100 0.68 7.76 10.05
C ASN A 100 -0.80 7.45 10.36
N ALA A 101 -1.18 7.48 11.64
CA ALA A 101 -2.57 7.36 12.06
C ALA A 101 -3.41 8.49 11.44
N ILE A 102 -4.57 8.13 10.86
CA ILE A 102 -5.58 9.11 10.46
C ILE A 102 -6.13 9.82 11.70
N ASN A 103 -6.43 9.01 12.72
CA ASN A 103 -6.85 9.45 14.05
C ASN A 103 -6.14 8.58 15.09
N LYS A 104 -5.80 9.20 16.23
CA LYS A 104 -5.35 8.50 17.44
C LYS A 104 -6.54 8.29 18.38
N LYS A 105 -6.43 7.34 19.31
CA LYS A 105 -7.43 7.17 20.36
C LYS A 105 -7.58 8.48 21.15
N GLN A 106 -8.82 8.84 21.51
CA GLN A 106 -9.17 10.12 22.16
C GLN A 106 -9.38 9.98 23.65
#